data_AF-A0A1V5FHT9-F1
#
_entry.id   AF-A0A1V5FHT9-F1
#
_cell.length_a   1.000
_cell.length_b   1.000
_cell.length_c   1.000
_cell.angle_alpha   90.00
_cell.angle_beta   90.00
_cell.angle_gamma   90.00
#
_symmetry.space_group_name_H-M   'P 1'
#
loop_
_entity.id
_entity.type
_entity.pdbx_description
1 polymer ?
#
loop_
_entity_poly.entity_id
_entity_poly.type
_entity_poly.pdbx_seq_one_letter_code
_entity_poly.pdbx_strand_id
1 'polypeptide(L)'
;MAGADDAWYKLMAALGLAEAETQADRALRKLQRGLQVSQENGSALIRVGLCLARPELAREALDLLIAEQARIQAGLATDEEELVPHLLEEELEQSRRRLSASDREWEETRAQYGIISLEEQRALLLDRLHEIERERDATERELELARVNREVLDADGAAAAEPPLLADPTLDLVKRRIAQLQIDRINLLNLYTPASTQVRKLDQEIVRLETMLREGLEARARTLADQAARIEEQLAQLETGESRQAEAGRERRLAEAEFLTFSQFLTGNRLQDAIGRAAVRLSLVEGPSLPTVPAWPPKRTIVGWGAALGLLLGLGLALMAERRADWILTARDLAEIPDVLFLGSIKLGTQINDFEDKAHGAPAAARPERETA
;
A
#
# COMPACT_ATOMS: atom_id res chain seq x y z
N MET A 1 -28.53 -38.68 19.07
CA MET A 1 -29.56 -37.64 18.83
C MET A 1 -30.12 -37.63 17.40
N ALA A 2 -29.76 -38.56 16.51
CA ALA A 2 -30.24 -38.58 15.11
C ALA A 2 -31.70 -39.08 14.90
N GLY A 3 -32.32 -39.70 15.89
CA GLY A 3 -33.67 -40.29 15.76
C GLY A 3 -34.83 -39.35 16.11
N ALA A 4 -34.57 -38.28 16.87
CA ALA A 4 -35.63 -37.37 17.32
C ALA A 4 -36.04 -36.36 16.23
N ASP A 5 -35.09 -35.82 15.47
CA ASP A 5 -35.36 -34.87 14.40
C ASP A 5 -36.04 -35.52 13.18
N ASP A 6 -35.73 -36.78 12.89
CA ASP A 6 -36.35 -37.54 11.79
C ASP A 6 -37.83 -37.85 12.09
N ALA A 7 -38.19 -38.02 13.37
CA ALA A 7 -39.57 -38.20 13.79
C ALA A 7 -40.39 -36.90 13.67
N TRP A 8 -39.80 -35.76 14.07
CA TRP A 8 -40.44 -34.44 13.95
C TRP A 8 -40.67 -34.00 12.50
N TYR A 9 -39.70 -34.23 11.60
CA TYR A 9 -39.86 -33.91 10.18
C TYR A 9 -40.89 -34.79 9.49
N LYS A 10 -40.94 -36.09 9.80
CA LYS A 10 -42.00 -36.99 9.30
C LYS A 10 -43.39 -36.55 9.76
N LEU A 11 -43.50 -36.04 10.98
CA LEU A 11 -44.75 -35.54 11.53
C LEU A 11 -45.16 -34.21 10.85
N MET A 12 -44.22 -33.31 10.59
CA MET A 12 -44.45 -32.05 9.85
C MET A 12 -44.79 -32.26 8.37
N ALA A 13 -44.14 -33.24 7.72
CA ALA A 13 -44.43 -33.63 6.33
C ALA A 13 -45.80 -34.33 6.22
N ALA A 14 -46.17 -35.19 7.18
CA ALA A 14 -47.49 -35.81 7.24
C ALA A 14 -48.62 -34.79 7.52
N LEU A 15 -48.30 -33.68 8.18
CA LEU A 15 -49.20 -32.55 8.41
C LEU A 15 -49.23 -31.52 7.26
N GLY A 16 -48.47 -31.75 6.17
CA GLY A 16 -48.46 -30.87 5.00
C GLY A 16 -47.79 -29.50 5.20
N LEU A 17 -47.01 -29.33 6.28
CA LEU A 17 -46.38 -28.05 6.67
C LEU A 17 -44.95 -27.87 6.14
N ALA A 18 -44.39 -28.88 5.45
CA ALA A 18 -43.06 -28.83 4.86
C ALA A 18 -43.02 -29.62 3.54
N GLU A 19 -42.34 -29.08 2.52
CA GLU A 19 -42.07 -29.81 1.27
C GLU A 19 -41.29 -31.09 1.56
N ALA A 20 -41.67 -32.18 0.88
CA ALA A 20 -41.10 -33.50 1.10
C ALA A 20 -39.61 -33.49 0.75
N GLU A 21 -38.76 -33.52 1.79
CA GLU A 21 -37.30 -33.52 1.64
C GLU A 21 -36.85 -34.66 0.72
N THR A 22 -36.27 -34.29 -0.42
CA THR A 22 -35.86 -35.24 -1.45
C THR A 22 -34.80 -36.18 -0.87
N GLN A 23 -34.71 -37.42 -1.37
CA GLN A 23 -33.72 -38.37 -0.86
C GLN A 23 -32.28 -37.84 -0.97
N ALA A 24 -32.01 -36.99 -1.97
CA ALA A 24 -30.74 -36.31 -2.19
C ALA A 24 -30.40 -35.32 -1.04
N ASP A 25 -31.35 -34.47 -0.63
CA ASP A 25 -31.13 -33.48 0.43
C ASP A 25 -30.83 -34.14 1.78
N ARG A 26 -31.52 -35.24 2.08
CA ARG A 26 -31.24 -36.05 3.28
C ARG A 26 -29.86 -36.68 3.24
N ALA A 27 -29.40 -37.14 2.08
CA ALA A 27 -28.07 -37.69 1.91
C ALA A 27 -26.99 -36.61 2.08
N LEU A 28 -27.21 -35.43 1.49
CA LEU A 28 -26.30 -34.29 1.58
C LEU A 28 -26.14 -33.80 3.03
N ARG A 29 -27.24 -33.64 3.78
CA ARG A 29 -27.16 -33.25 5.20
C ARG A 29 -26.40 -34.27 6.05
N LYS A 30 -26.58 -35.57 5.77
CA LYS A 30 -25.82 -36.63 6.45
C LYS A 30 -24.34 -36.57 6.13
N LEU A 31 -23.99 -36.28 4.88
CA LEU A 31 -22.62 -36.12 4.43
C LEU A 31 -21.96 -34.89 5.08
N GLN A 32 -22.64 -33.74 5.07
CA GLN A 32 -22.15 -32.50 5.72
C GLN A 32 -21.92 -32.67 7.22
N ARG A 33 -22.85 -33.32 7.94
CA ARG A 33 -22.68 -33.58 9.38
C ARG A 33 -21.60 -34.62 9.69
N GLY A 34 -21.34 -35.53 8.76
CA GLY A 34 -20.33 -36.58 8.89
C GLY A 34 -18.92 -36.14 8.52
N LEU A 35 -18.77 -35.04 7.79
CA LEU A 35 -17.48 -34.50 7.34
C LEU A 35 -16.82 -33.72 8.48
N GLN A 36 -15.60 -34.13 8.83
CA GLN A 36 -14.76 -33.45 9.80
C GLN A 36 -13.46 -33.06 9.12
N VAL A 37 -13.17 -31.77 9.13
CA VAL A 37 -11.92 -31.21 8.61
C VAL A 37 -11.17 -30.62 9.80
N SER A 38 -9.95 -31.07 10.01
CA SER A 38 -9.09 -30.60 11.10
C SER A 38 -7.68 -30.37 10.57
N GLN A 39 -7.06 -29.27 10.97
CA GLN A 39 -5.66 -29.00 10.68
C GLN A 39 -4.79 -29.57 11.81
N GLU A 40 -3.70 -30.25 11.46
CA GLU A 40 -2.77 -30.76 12.45
C GLU A 40 -1.84 -29.63 12.94
N ASN A 41 -1.86 -29.37 14.25
CA ASN A 41 -1.20 -28.20 14.86
C ASN A 41 0.27 -28.08 14.44
N GLY A 42 0.64 -26.93 13.85
CA GLY A 42 2.01 -26.63 13.44
C GLY A 42 2.46 -27.27 12.13
N SER A 43 1.55 -27.91 11.37
CA SER A 43 1.84 -28.52 10.07
C SER A 43 0.86 -28.02 8.98
N ALA A 44 1.29 -28.08 7.72
CA ALA A 44 0.46 -27.81 6.54
C ALA A 44 -0.44 -29.01 6.16
N LEU A 45 -0.57 -29.99 7.05
CA LEU A 45 -1.38 -31.20 6.85
C LEU A 45 -2.83 -30.95 7.24
N ILE A 46 -3.72 -31.20 6.28
CA ILE A 46 -5.17 -31.15 6.46
C ILE A 46 -5.67 -32.59 6.60
N ARG A 47 -6.23 -32.90 7.78
CA ARG A 47 -6.87 -34.19 8.03
C ARG A 47 -8.36 -34.08 7.73
N VAL A 48 -8.82 -34.89 6.80
CA VAL A 48 -10.23 -34.97 6.40
C VAL A 48 -10.76 -36.36 6.77
N GLY A 49 -11.86 -36.41 7.53
CA GLY A 49 -12.54 -37.64 7.91
C GLY A 49 -14.02 -37.57 7.58
N LEU A 50 -14.60 -38.69 7.13
CA LEU A 50 -16.03 -38.80 6.83
C LEU A 50 -16.65 -39.97 7.59
N CYS A 51 -17.66 -39.69 8.42
CA CYS A 51 -18.38 -40.69 9.21
C CYS A 51 -19.75 -41.02 8.59
N LEU A 52 -19.88 -42.21 7.98
CA LEU A 52 -21.16 -42.74 7.47
C LEU A 52 -21.51 -44.10 8.09
N ALA A 53 -22.76 -44.54 7.89
CA ALA A 53 -23.27 -45.80 8.42
C ALA A 53 -22.60 -47.06 7.81
N ARG A 54 -22.02 -46.94 6.61
CA ARG A 54 -21.24 -48.00 5.95
C ARG A 54 -19.82 -47.49 5.68
N PRO A 55 -18.78 -48.23 6.09
CA PRO A 55 -17.39 -47.79 5.93
C PRO A 55 -16.96 -47.71 4.46
N GLU A 56 -17.45 -48.61 3.61
CA GLU A 56 -17.15 -48.63 2.17
C GLU A 56 -17.66 -47.36 1.48
N LEU A 57 -18.91 -46.96 1.76
CA LEU A 57 -19.50 -45.74 1.22
C LEU A 57 -18.80 -44.47 1.73
N ALA A 58 -18.30 -44.48 2.98
CA ALA A 58 -17.55 -43.35 3.52
C ALA A 58 -16.22 -43.16 2.79
N ARG A 59 -15.51 -44.25 2.49
CA ARG A 59 -14.26 -44.22 1.74
C ARG A 59 -14.48 -43.70 0.32
N GLU A 60 -15.42 -44.30 -0.41
CA GLU A 60 -15.69 -43.93 -1.81
C GLU A 60 -16.18 -42.48 -1.95
N ALA A 61 -17.05 -42.02 -1.04
CA ALA A 61 -17.51 -40.64 -1.03
C ALA A 61 -16.35 -39.65 -0.72
N LEU A 62 -15.45 -40.00 0.20
CA LEU A 62 -14.30 -39.17 0.52
C LEU A 62 -13.28 -39.14 -0.63
N ASP A 63 -13.01 -40.28 -1.26
CA ASP A 63 -12.16 -40.38 -2.45
C ASP A 63 -12.67 -39.48 -3.58
N LEU A 64 -13.98 -39.53 -3.85
CA LEU A 64 -14.61 -38.72 -4.89
C LEU A 64 -14.51 -37.22 -4.57
N LEU A 65 -14.74 -36.83 -3.31
CA LEU A 65 -14.60 -35.44 -2.89
C LEU A 65 -13.16 -34.94 -3.03
N ILE A 66 -12.17 -35.74 -2.64
CA ILE A 66 -10.75 -35.38 -2.78
C ILE A 66 -10.40 -35.23 -4.26
N ALA A 67 -10.82 -36.17 -5.10
CA ALA A 67 -10.55 -36.13 -6.54
C ALA A 67 -11.22 -34.92 -7.21
N GLU A 68 -12.46 -34.59 -6.85
CA GLU A 68 -13.18 -33.45 -7.40
C GLU A 68 -12.57 -32.11 -6.94
N GLN A 69 -12.15 -32.00 -5.68
CA GLN A 69 -11.45 -30.81 -5.20
C GLN A 69 -10.09 -30.62 -5.89
N ALA A 70 -9.34 -31.70 -6.09
CA ALA A 70 -8.09 -31.67 -6.85
C ALA A 70 -8.33 -31.21 -8.30
N ARG A 71 -9.44 -31.65 -8.92
CA ARG A 71 -9.83 -31.24 -10.27
C ARG A 71 -10.22 -29.77 -10.35
N ILE A 72 -11.03 -29.28 -9.39
CA ILE A 72 -11.44 -27.87 -9.32
C ILE A 72 -10.21 -26.97 -9.16
N GLN A 73 -9.29 -27.33 -8.26
CA GLN A 73 -8.07 -26.55 -8.09
C GLN A 73 -7.17 -26.56 -9.33
N ALA A 74 -7.06 -27.71 -10.01
CA ALA A 74 -6.30 -27.78 -11.26
C ALA A 74 -6.92 -26.90 -12.36
N GLY A 75 -8.25 -26.85 -12.46
CA GLY A 75 -8.95 -25.99 -13.41
C GLY A 75 -8.72 -24.49 -13.14
N LEU A 76 -8.91 -24.06 -11.89
CA LEU A 76 -8.70 -22.66 -11.49
C LEU A 76 -7.25 -22.21 -11.69
N ALA A 77 -6.28 -23.07 -11.38
CA ALA A 77 -4.87 -22.77 -11.62
C ALA A 77 -4.56 -22.60 -13.12
N THR A 78 -5.20 -23.39 -13.99
CA THR A 78 -4.99 -23.28 -15.45
C THR A 78 -5.57 -21.98 -15.99
N ASP A 79 -6.77 -21.59 -15.54
CA ASP A 79 -7.43 -20.36 -15.99
C ASP A 79 -6.65 -19.11 -15.55
N GLU A 80 -6.14 -19.07 -14.32
CA GLU A 80 -5.29 -17.98 -13.83
C GLU A 80 -3.91 -17.92 -14.52
N GLU A 81 -3.34 -19.08 -14.87
CA GLU A 81 -2.05 -19.20 -15.57
C GLU A 81 -2.12 -18.70 -17.03
N GLU A 82 -3.29 -18.76 -17.68
CA GLU A 82 -3.50 -18.16 -19.01
C GLU A 82 -3.90 -16.67 -18.93
N LEU A 83 -4.78 -16.28 -18.00
CA LEU A 83 -5.32 -14.91 -17.98
C LEU A 83 -4.29 -13.85 -17.55
N VAL A 84 -3.51 -14.13 -16.50
CA VAL A 84 -2.61 -13.15 -15.88
C VAL A 84 -1.48 -12.73 -16.83
N PRO A 85 -0.78 -13.65 -17.53
CA PRO A 85 0.24 -13.26 -18.51
C PRO A 85 -0.32 -12.44 -19.66
N HIS A 86 -1.50 -12.78 -20.18
CA HIS A 86 -2.12 -12.04 -21.27
C HIS A 86 -2.46 -10.60 -20.88
N LEU A 87 -3.04 -10.38 -19.70
CA LEU A 87 -3.32 -9.04 -19.18
C LEU A 87 -2.03 -8.22 -18.98
N LEU A 88 -0.98 -8.86 -18.45
CA LEU A 88 0.31 -8.19 -18.25
C LEU A 88 1.02 -7.87 -19.58
N GLU A 89 0.88 -8.73 -20.59
CA GLU A 89 1.39 -8.47 -21.94
C GLU A 89 0.65 -7.30 -22.61
N GLU A 90 -0.67 -7.20 -22.42
CA GLU A 90 -1.46 -6.04 -22.88
C GLU A 90 -1.00 -4.73 -22.21
N GLU A 91 -0.83 -4.72 -20.89
CA GLU A 91 -0.33 -3.56 -20.13
C GLU A 91 1.13 -3.21 -20.50
N LEU A 92 1.97 -4.21 -20.77
CA LEU A 92 3.34 -3.99 -21.25
C LEU A 92 3.33 -3.32 -22.64
N GLU A 93 2.48 -3.77 -23.55
CA GLU A 93 2.36 -3.16 -24.87
C GLU A 93 1.77 -1.75 -24.79
N GLN A 94 0.84 -1.50 -23.87
CA GLN A 94 0.32 -0.15 -23.62
C GLN A 94 1.41 0.78 -23.07
N SER A 95 2.15 0.35 -22.05
CA SER A 95 3.26 1.14 -21.48
C SER A 95 4.39 1.38 -22.49
N ARG A 96 4.72 0.40 -23.33
CA ARG A 96 5.64 0.57 -24.47
C ARG A 96 5.16 1.64 -25.45
N ARG A 97 3.88 1.65 -25.80
CA ARG A 97 3.30 2.68 -26.69
C ARG A 97 3.37 4.06 -26.06
N ARG A 98 3.08 4.18 -24.75
CA ARG A 98 3.21 5.43 -24.00
C ARG A 98 4.66 5.91 -23.98
N LEU A 99 5.62 5.03 -23.66
CA LEU A 99 7.04 5.35 -23.69
C LEU A 99 7.48 5.84 -25.07
N SER A 100 7.10 5.14 -26.15
CA SER A 100 7.40 5.57 -27.50
C SER A 100 6.77 6.91 -27.87
N ALA A 101 5.58 7.24 -27.34
CA ALA A 101 4.94 8.52 -27.57
C ALA A 101 5.68 9.64 -26.82
N SER A 102 5.97 9.44 -25.54
CA SER A 102 6.74 10.40 -24.72
C SER A 102 8.17 10.59 -25.23
N ASP A 103 8.81 9.55 -25.77
CA ASP A 103 10.13 9.66 -26.41
C ASP A 103 10.06 10.58 -27.64
N ARG A 104 9.05 10.41 -28.50
CA ARG A 104 8.85 11.27 -29.67
C ARG A 104 8.55 12.71 -29.28
N GLU A 105 7.66 12.92 -28.32
CA GLU A 105 7.33 14.27 -27.83
C GLU A 105 8.56 14.97 -27.23
N TRP A 106 9.39 14.23 -26.50
CA TRP A 106 10.65 14.75 -25.98
C TRP A 106 11.63 15.10 -27.09
N GLU A 107 11.77 14.25 -28.11
CA GLU A 107 12.62 14.51 -29.29
C GLU A 107 12.11 15.68 -30.14
N GLU A 108 10.80 15.78 -30.35
CA GLU A 108 10.14 16.89 -31.06
C GLU A 108 10.34 18.21 -30.33
N THR A 109 10.16 18.23 -29.01
CA THR A 109 10.47 19.40 -28.17
C THR A 109 11.95 19.75 -28.27
N ARG A 110 12.84 18.74 -28.26
CA ARG A 110 14.28 18.93 -28.43
C ARG A 110 14.65 19.54 -29.79
N ALA A 111 13.97 19.11 -30.85
CA ALA A 111 14.17 19.60 -32.21
C ALA A 111 13.60 21.01 -32.38
N GLN A 112 12.41 21.29 -31.85
CA GLN A 112 11.72 22.58 -31.96
C GLN A 112 12.53 23.72 -31.34
N TYR A 113 13.17 23.48 -30.20
CA TYR A 113 13.94 24.48 -29.46
C TYR A 113 15.46 24.41 -29.71
N GLY A 114 15.94 23.57 -30.63
CA GLY A 114 17.36 23.53 -31.00
C GLY A 114 18.31 23.18 -29.85
N ILE A 115 17.88 22.26 -28.97
CA ILE A 115 18.41 22.03 -27.61
C ILE A 115 19.76 21.27 -27.58
N ILE A 116 20.72 21.65 -28.42
CA ILE A 116 22.07 21.10 -28.31
C ILE A 116 22.88 21.91 -27.28
N SER A 117 22.54 23.18 -27.03
CA SER A 117 23.28 24.05 -26.11
C SER A 117 22.44 25.17 -25.45
N LEU A 118 21.24 24.86 -24.93
CA LEU A 118 20.38 25.85 -24.23
C LEU A 118 21.15 26.65 -23.18
N GLU A 119 21.91 25.95 -22.33
CA GLU A 119 22.68 26.55 -21.24
C GLU A 119 23.76 27.53 -21.77
N GLU A 120 24.46 27.17 -22.84
CA GLU A 120 25.51 28.00 -23.44
C GLU A 120 24.90 29.22 -24.16
N GLN A 121 23.77 29.04 -24.84
CA GLN A 121 23.01 30.13 -25.46
C GLN A 121 22.48 31.09 -24.39
N ARG A 122 21.93 30.57 -23.28
CA ARG A 122 21.46 31.37 -22.15
C ARG A 122 22.59 32.20 -21.55
N ALA A 123 23.73 31.56 -21.29
CA ALA A 123 24.91 32.23 -20.74
C ALA A 123 25.39 33.36 -21.67
N LEU A 124 25.46 33.11 -22.98
CA LEU A 124 25.84 34.12 -23.97
C LEU A 124 24.85 35.29 -24.04
N LEU A 125 23.54 35.00 -24.05
CA LEU A 125 22.50 36.04 -24.06
C LEU A 125 22.52 36.88 -22.78
N LEU A 126 22.72 36.25 -21.62
CA LEU A 126 22.85 36.95 -20.34
C LEU A 126 24.09 37.84 -20.31
N ASP A 127 25.23 37.35 -20.81
CA ASP A 127 26.47 38.15 -20.88
C ASP A 127 26.27 39.36 -21.81
N ARG A 128 25.64 39.15 -22.97
CA ARG A 128 25.32 40.23 -23.90
C ARG A 128 24.33 41.24 -23.31
N LEU A 129 23.33 40.77 -22.55
CA LEU A 129 22.39 41.63 -21.84
C LEU A 129 23.13 42.51 -20.82
N HIS A 130 24.01 41.91 -20.00
CA HIS A 130 24.81 42.65 -19.03
C HIS A 130 25.73 43.68 -19.69
N GLU A 131 26.29 43.37 -20.85
CA GLU A 131 27.09 44.33 -21.63
C GLU A 131 26.24 45.53 -22.07
N ILE A 132 25.06 45.28 -22.65
CA ILE A 132 24.13 46.32 -23.11
C ILE A 132 23.59 47.16 -21.95
N GLU A 133 23.26 46.54 -20.82
CA GLU A 133 22.81 47.24 -19.61
C GLU A 133 23.90 48.18 -19.07
N ARG A 134 25.16 47.73 -19.03
CA ARG A 134 26.28 48.60 -18.64
C ARG A 134 26.46 49.77 -19.59
N GLU A 135 26.33 49.55 -20.90
CA GLU A 135 26.38 50.62 -21.90
C GLU A 135 25.21 51.60 -21.77
N ARG A 136 24.00 51.08 -21.49
CA ARG A 136 22.81 51.90 -21.26
C ARG A 136 22.98 52.76 -20.01
N ASP A 137 23.40 52.18 -18.90
CA ASP A 137 23.62 52.88 -17.63
C ASP A 137 24.74 53.94 -17.74
N ALA A 138 25.76 53.67 -18.56
CA ALA A 138 26.77 54.68 -18.90
C ALA A 138 26.15 55.84 -19.71
N THR A 139 25.33 55.52 -20.72
CA THR A 139 24.65 56.52 -21.56
C THR A 139 23.64 57.35 -20.76
N GLU A 140 22.88 56.73 -19.85
CA GLU A 140 21.94 57.43 -18.97
C GLU A 140 22.64 58.37 -18.01
N ARG A 141 23.78 57.97 -17.43
CA ARG A 141 24.61 58.86 -16.61
C ARG A 141 25.14 60.04 -17.42
N GLU A 142 25.58 59.82 -18.65
CA GLU A 142 25.99 60.92 -19.54
C GLU A 142 24.83 61.87 -19.86
N LEU A 143 23.63 61.32 -20.07
CA LEU A 143 22.43 62.10 -20.31
C LEU A 143 22.05 62.95 -19.09
N GLU A 144 22.13 62.37 -17.89
CA GLU A 144 21.85 63.07 -16.63
C GLU A 144 22.82 64.24 -16.43
N LEU A 145 24.12 64.03 -16.66
CA LEU A 145 25.14 65.08 -16.61
C LEU A 145 24.84 66.19 -17.65
N ALA A 146 24.43 65.83 -18.86
CA ALA A 146 24.05 66.78 -19.90
C ALA A 146 22.78 67.57 -19.54
N ARG A 147 21.83 66.98 -18.80
CA ARG A 147 20.64 67.65 -18.28
C ARG A 147 20.99 68.62 -17.15
N VAL A 148 21.79 68.20 -16.17
CA VAL A 148 22.22 69.05 -15.05
C VAL A 148 23.03 70.24 -15.53
N ASN A 149 23.99 70.04 -16.44
CA ASN A 149 24.77 71.14 -17.03
C ASN A 149 23.87 72.17 -17.73
N ARG A 150 22.81 71.70 -18.40
CA ARG A 150 21.81 72.56 -19.04
C ARG A 150 21.02 73.35 -18.00
N GLU A 151 20.53 72.74 -16.93
CA GLU A 151 19.80 73.47 -15.88
C GLU A 151 20.62 74.60 -15.27
N VAL A 152 21.94 74.41 -15.13
CA VAL A 152 22.88 75.45 -14.68
C VAL A 152 23.03 76.59 -15.71
N LEU A 153 22.92 76.28 -17.02
CA LEU A 153 23.05 77.24 -18.12
C LEU A 153 21.73 77.95 -18.49
N ASP A 154 20.58 77.26 -18.36
CA ASP A 154 19.24 77.75 -18.72
C ASP A 154 18.64 78.70 -17.67
N ALA A 155 19.36 78.98 -16.58
CA ALA A 155 19.04 80.08 -15.67
C ALA A 155 18.94 81.46 -16.37
N ASP A 156 19.39 81.59 -17.63
CA ASP A 156 19.26 82.78 -18.47
C ASP A 156 18.40 82.61 -19.75
N GLY A 157 17.68 81.50 -19.92
CA GLY A 157 16.56 81.34 -20.86
C GLY A 157 16.83 81.44 -22.37
N ALA A 158 16.63 80.34 -23.10
CA ALA A 158 15.91 80.31 -24.39
C ALA A 158 15.78 78.88 -24.92
N ALA A 159 14.54 78.50 -25.25
CA ALA A 159 14.17 77.26 -25.92
C ALA A 159 14.49 77.31 -27.43
N ALA A 160 14.88 76.18 -28.03
CA ALA A 160 14.69 75.94 -29.46
C ALA A 160 14.79 74.44 -29.84
N ALA A 161 13.70 73.99 -30.49
CA ALA A 161 13.52 73.04 -31.60
C ALA A 161 14.61 72.00 -32.00
N GLU A 162 14.11 70.77 -32.20
CA GLU A 162 14.62 69.60 -32.98
C GLU A 162 14.95 69.98 -34.45
N PRO A 163 15.76 69.25 -35.30
CA PRO A 163 16.19 67.81 -35.33
C PRO A 163 17.72 67.65 -35.73
N PRO A 164 18.31 66.53 -36.30
CA PRO A 164 17.86 65.13 -36.54
C PRO A 164 18.75 64.01 -35.93
N LEU A 165 18.20 62.78 -35.92
CA LEU A 165 18.87 61.53 -35.53
C LEU A 165 20.12 61.22 -36.37
N LEU A 166 21.28 61.09 -35.73
CA LEU A 166 22.46 60.46 -36.31
C LEU A 166 23.17 59.56 -35.29
N ALA A 167 23.56 58.38 -35.76
CA ALA A 167 24.23 57.34 -34.99
C ALA A 167 25.76 57.57 -34.87
N ASP A 168 26.25 57.18 -33.69
CA ASP A 168 27.61 56.85 -33.24
C ASP A 168 28.65 56.64 -34.38
N PRO A 169 29.54 57.61 -34.72
CA PRO A 169 30.72 58.10 -33.97
C PRO A 169 30.80 59.65 -33.93
N THR A 170 29.71 60.31 -34.27
CA THR A 170 29.58 61.77 -34.35
C THR A 170 29.47 62.43 -32.98
N LEU A 171 28.96 61.71 -31.97
CA LEU A 171 28.73 62.26 -30.63
C LEU A 171 30.03 62.64 -29.92
N ASP A 172 31.09 61.84 -30.07
CA ASP A 172 32.41 62.19 -29.51
C ASP A 172 33.02 63.41 -30.19
N LEU A 173 32.78 63.59 -31.49
CA LEU A 173 33.18 64.81 -32.21
C LEU A 173 32.38 66.02 -31.71
N VAL A 174 31.08 65.86 -31.46
CA VAL A 174 30.23 66.90 -30.85
C VAL A 174 30.72 67.26 -29.45
N LYS A 175 31.00 66.27 -28.58
CA LYS A 175 31.57 66.48 -27.23
C LYS A 175 32.87 67.28 -27.28
N ARG A 176 33.81 66.92 -28.16
CA ARG A 176 35.08 67.64 -28.35
C ARG A 176 34.86 69.07 -28.85
N ARG A 177 33.93 69.26 -29.79
CA ARG A 177 33.60 70.59 -30.33
C ARG A 177 32.99 71.50 -29.27
N ILE A 178 32.09 70.98 -28.43
CA ILE A 178 31.53 71.70 -27.28
C ILE A 178 32.64 72.13 -26.33
N ALA A 179 33.54 71.21 -25.94
CA ALA A 179 34.66 71.53 -25.05
C ALA A 179 35.57 72.63 -25.64
N GLN A 180 35.85 72.59 -26.94
CA GLN A 180 36.64 73.63 -27.62
C GLN A 180 35.92 74.98 -27.58
N LEU A 181 34.63 75.03 -27.91
CA LEU A 181 33.85 76.26 -27.86
C LEU A 181 33.74 76.80 -26.43
N GLN A 182 33.64 75.95 -25.41
CA GLN A 182 33.66 76.38 -24.01
C GLN A 182 34.99 77.05 -23.62
N ILE A 183 36.13 76.54 -24.11
CA ILE A 183 37.44 77.19 -23.91
C ILE A 183 37.49 78.53 -24.63
N ASP A 184 37.04 78.58 -25.89
CA ASP A 184 36.99 79.82 -26.68
C ASP A 184 36.10 80.88 -26.02
N ARG A 185 35.00 80.45 -25.40
CA ARG A 185 34.10 81.29 -24.59
C ARG A 185 34.81 81.90 -23.39
N ILE A 186 35.54 81.08 -22.62
CA ILE A 186 36.30 81.55 -21.45
C ILE A 186 37.34 82.59 -21.89
N ASN A 187 38.04 82.33 -22.99
CA ASN A 187 39.01 83.26 -23.54
C ASN A 187 38.34 84.57 -23.98
N LEU A 188 37.21 84.51 -24.69
CA LEU A 188 36.44 85.68 -25.12
C LEU A 188 35.92 86.51 -23.94
N LEU A 189 35.49 85.87 -22.84
CA LEU A 189 35.00 86.55 -21.64
C LEU A 189 36.09 87.33 -20.88
N ASN A 190 37.37 86.99 -21.08
CA ASN A 190 38.48 87.80 -20.56
C ASN A 190 38.63 89.15 -21.31
N LEU A 191 38.11 89.24 -22.54
CA LEU A 191 38.23 90.41 -23.41
C LEU A 191 36.91 91.18 -23.59
N TYR A 192 35.77 90.50 -23.49
CA TYR A 192 34.44 91.04 -23.80
C TYR A 192 33.44 90.73 -22.68
N THR A 193 32.41 91.56 -22.58
CA THR A 193 31.29 91.30 -21.67
C THR A 193 30.38 90.17 -22.21
N PRO A 194 29.65 89.46 -21.33
CA PRO A 194 28.70 88.41 -21.73
C PRO A 194 27.63 88.89 -22.74
N ALA A 195 27.28 90.18 -22.71
CA ALA A 195 26.30 90.77 -23.61
C ALA A 195 26.83 91.07 -25.03
N SER A 196 28.13 90.89 -25.27
CA SER A 196 28.75 91.17 -26.58
C SER A 196 28.23 90.24 -27.68
N THR A 197 28.20 90.74 -28.92
CA THR A 197 27.69 89.97 -30.06
C THR A 197 28.56 88.74 -30.35
N GLN A 198 29.88 88.79 -30.10
CA GLN A 198 30.76 87.63 -30.27
C GLN A 198 30.45 86.50 -29.27
N VAL A 199 30.31 86.81 -27.98
CA VAL A 199 30.01 85.81 -26.94
C VAL A 199 28.65 85.18 -27.19
N ARG A 200 27.62 85.98 -27.50
CA ARG A 200 26.28 85.48 -27.82
C ARG A 200 26.23 84.51 -29.01
N LYS A 201 27.01 84.76 -30.07
CA LYS A 201 27.06 83.84 -31.23
C LYS A 201 27.65 82.49 -30.84
N LEU A 202 28.68 82.51 -29.99
CA LEU A 202 29.33 81.32 -29.48
C LEU A 202 28.41 80.53 -28.55
N ASP A 203 27.69 81.22 -27.66
CA ASP A 203 26.69 80.63 -26.78
C ASP A 203 25.58 79.93 -27.56
N GLN A 204 25.09 80.56 -28.65
CA GLN A 204 24.11 79.94 -29.53
C GLN A 204 24.63 78.67 -30.22
N GLU A 205 25.92 78.62 -30.59
CA GLU A 205 26.55 77.44 -31.17
C GLU A 205 26.70 76.32 -30.13
N ILE A 206 27.11 76.66 -28.90
CA ILE A 206 27.20 75.71 -27.77
C ILE A 206 25.82 75.10 -27.48
N VAL A 207 24.78 75.94 -27.34
CA VAL A 207 23.40 75.48 -27.07
C VAL A 207 22.92 74.52 -28.15
N ARG A 208 23.15 74.82 -29.44
CA ARG A 208 22.75 73.91 -30.53
C ARG A 208 23.45 72.56 -30.43
N LEU A 209 24.76 72.54 -30.19
CA LEU A 209 25.52 71.31 -30.09
C LEU A 209 25.16 70.49 -28.85
N GLU A 210 24.86 71.15 -27.72
CA GLU A 210 24.36 70.47 -26.50
C GLU A 210 23.00 69.81 -26.72
N THR A 211 22.08 70.49 -27.43
CA THR A 211 20.79 69.90 -27.80
C THR A 211 21.00 68.68 -28.71
N MET A 212 21.84 68.80 -29.75
CA MET A 212 22.17 67.66 -30.63
C MET A 212 22.82 66.50 -29.86
N LEU A 213 23.71 66.78 -28.90
CA LEU A 213 24.32 65.77 -28.06
C LEU A 213 23.26 65.03 -27.22
N ARG A 214 22.35 65.77 -26.59
CA ARG A 214 21.28 65.18 -25.76
C ARG A 214 20.35 64.30 -26.59
N GLU A 215 19.86 64.80 -27.72
CA GLU A 215 19.00 64.04 -28.62
C GLU A 215 19.69 62.76 -29.11
N GLY A 216 21.00 62.84 -29.42
CA GLY A 216 21.81 61.69 -29.79
C GLY A 216 21.98 60.67 -28.66
N LEU A 217 22.23 61.12 -27.42
CA LEU A 217 22.31 60.25 -26.25
C LEU A 217 20.96 59.60 -25.94
N GLU A 218 19.84 60.33 -26.07
CA GLU A 218 18.49 59.77 -25.89
C GLU A 218 18.18 58.72 -26.97
N ALA A 219 18.54 58.99 -28.23
CA ALA A 219 18.39 58.02 -29.31
C ALA A 219 19.25 56.76 -29.08
N ARG A 220 20.48 56.92 -28.58
CA ARG A 220 21.34 55.80 -28.19
C ARG A 220 20.74 54.99 -27.05
N ALA A 221 20.29 55.65 -25.99
CA ALA A 221 19.66 55.00 -24.84
C ALA A 221 18.41 54.20 -25.26
N ARG A 222 17.55 54.77 -26.13
CA ARG A 222 16.39 54.07 -26.70
C ARG A 222 16.81 52.84 -27.51
N THR A 223 17.84 52.97 -28.35
CA THR A 223 18.33 51.85 -29.16
C THR A 223 18.88 50.71 -28.28
N LEU A 224 19.62 51.04 -27.22
CA LEU A 224 20.13 50.06 -26.26
C LEU A 224 18.98 49.41 -25.47
N ALA A 225 17.97 50.18 -25.07
CA ALA A 225 16.77 49.65 -24.41
C ALA A 225 15.99 48.68 -25.34
N ASP A 226 15.82 49.03 -26.61
CA ASP A 226 15.18 48.16 -27.61
C ASP A 226 15.99 46.87 -27.83
N GLN A 227 17.32 46.95 -27.82
CA GLN A 227 18.18 45.76 -27.92
C GLN A 227 18.09 44.87 -26.67
N ALA A 228 18.09 45.47 -25.48
CA ALA A 228 17.93 44.74 -24.22
C ALA A 228 16.58 44.01 -24.18
N ALA A 229 15.49 44.70 -24.52
CA ALA A 229 14.15 44.11 -24.56
C ALA A 229 14.04 42.92 -25.52
N ARG A 230 14.72 42.99 -26.68
CA ARG A 230 14.78 41.84 -27.62
C ARG A 230 15.53 40.65 -27.04
N ILE A 231 16.62 40.88 -26.31
CA ILE A 231 17.38 39.81 -25.67
C ILE A 231 16.58 39.20 -24.51
N GLU A 232 15.89 40.01 -23.72
CA GLU A 232 14.97 39.55 -22.67
C GLU A 232 13.85 38.69 -23.24
N GLU A 233 13.26 39.08 -24.38
CA GLU A 233 12.26 38.27 -25.08
C GLU A 233 12.83 36.92 -25.55
N GLN A 234 14.05 36.91 -26.11
CA GLN A 234 14.74 35.68 -26.48
C GLN A 234 15.01 34.78 -25.28
N LEU A 235 15.42 35.35 -24.14
CA LEU A 235 15.61 34.64 -22.87
C LEU A 235 14.30 34.03 -22.36
N ALA A 236 13.20 34.77 -22.42
CA ALA A 236 11.88 34.26 -22.03
C ALA A 236 11.44 33.10 -22.93
N GLN A 237 11.65 33.20 -24.24
CA GLN A 237 11.38 32.09 -25.17
C GLN A 237 12.24 30.86 -24.84
N LEU A 238 13.51 31.07 -24.50
CA LEU A 238 14.44 30.00 -24.09
C LEU A 238 13.95 29.29 -22.81
N GLU A 239 13.53 30.06 -21.81
CA GLU A 239 13.02 29.53 -20.54
C GLU A 239 11.73 28.72 -20.72
N THR A 240 10.83 29.16 -21.61
CA THR A 240 9.65 28.35 -21.95
C THR A 240 10.02 27.03 -22.63
N GLY A 241 11.07 27.03 -23.47
CA GLY A 241 11.61 25.83 -24.11
C GLY A 241 12.22 24.87 -23.10
N GLU A 242 13.04 25.37 -22.18
CA GLU A 242 13.62 24.59 -21.07
C GLU A 242 12.53 23.94 -20.21
N SER A 243 11.51 24.72 -19.85
CA SER A 243 10.40 24.25 -19.02
C SER A 243 9.62 23.12 -19.69
N ARG A 244 9.26 23.28 -20.97
CA ARG A 244 8.56 22.24 -21.75
C ARG A 244 9.42 20.99 -21.93
N GLN A 245 10.71 21.15 -22.19
CA GLN A 245 11.61 19.99 -22.30
C GLN A 245 11.74 19.26 -20.96
N ALA A 246 11.79 19.99 -19.84
CA ALA A 246 11.82 19.40 -18.52
C ALA A 246 10.52 18.65 -18.20
N GLU A 247 9.37 19.15 -18.63
CA GLU A 247 8.07 18.47 -18.55
C GLU A 247 8.06 17.17 -19.36
N ALA A 248 8.34 17.25 -20.68
CA ALA A 248 8.40 16.07 -21.54
C ALA A 248 9.42 15.04 -21.03
N GLY A 249 10.55 15.51 -20.48
CA GLY A 249 11.57 14.65 -19.88
C GLY A 249 11.11 13.96 -18.59
N ARG A 250 10.22 14.58 -17.80
CA ARG A 250 9.60 13.93 -16.63
C ARG A 250 8.61 12.87 -17.07
N GLU A 251 7.76 13.18 -18.04
CA GLU A 251 6.77 12.23 -18.57
C GLU A 251 7.43 11.00 -19.18
N ARG A 252 8.49 11.19 -19.97
CA ARG A 252 9.33 10.10 -20.48
C ARG A 252 9.85 9.20 -19.36
N ARG A 253 10.40 9.76 -18.28
CA ARG A 253 10.91 8.97 -17.14
C ARG A 253 9.79 8.19 -16.44
N LEU A 254 8.60 8.77 -16.32
CA LEU A 254 7.44 8.08 -15.75
C LEU A 254 7.00 6.91 -16.63
N ALA A 255 6.91 7.12 -17.94
CA ALA A 255 6.57 6.07 -18.91
C ALA A 255 7.65 4.95 -18.94
N GLU A 256 8.92 5.32 -18.84
CA GLU A 256 10.03 4.37 -18.77
C GLU A 256 9.98 3.54 -17.47
N ALA A 257 9.73 4.19 -16.33
CA ALA A 257 9.57 3.51 -15.05
C ALA A 257 8.36 2.55 -15.06
N GLU A 258 7.23 2.96 -15.65
CA GLU A 258 6.04 2.12 -15.84
C GLU A 258 6.39 0.87 -16.68
N PHE A 259 7.03 1.06 -17.83
CA PHE A 259 7.45 -0.03 -18.72
C PHE A 259 8.43 -0.99 -18.03
N LEU A 260 9.45 -0.47 -17.35
CA LEU A 260 10.43 -1.28 -16.63
C LEU A 260 9.76 -2.11 -15.54
N THR A 261 8.84 -1.51 -14.79
CA THR A 261 8.08 -2.18 -13.73
C THR A 261 7.27 -3.36 -14.28
N PHE A 262 6.49 -3.17 -15.35
CA PHE A 262 5.73 -4.26 -15.96
C PHE A 262 6.63 -5.34 -16.59
N SER A 263 7.74 -4.96 -17.20
CA SER A 263 8.71 -5.92 -17.75
C SER A 263 9.34 -6.81 -16.66
N GLN A 264 9.61 -6.22 -15.49
CA GLN A 264 10.10 -6.95 -14.32
C GLN A 264 9.02 -7.87 -13.73
N PHE A 265 7.77 -7.41 -13.63
CA PHE A 265 6.66 -8.25 -13.18
C PHE A 265 6.42 -9.45 -14.10
N LEU A 266 6.46 -9.27 -15.42
CA LEU A 266 6.36 -10.39 -16.36
C LEU A 266 7.48 -11.40 -16.21
N THR A 267 8.71 -10.92 -16.03
CA THR A 267 9.88 -11.78 -15.81
C THR A 267 9.78 -12.52 -14.47
N GLY A 268 9.32 -11.83 -13.42
CA GLY A 268 9.10 -12.37 -12.08
C GLY A 268 7.99 -13.42 -12.05
N ASN A 269 6.84 -13.16 -12.67
CA ASN A 269 5.74 -14.11 -12.76
C ASN A 269 6.15 -15.36 -13.52
N ARG A 270 6.83 -15.23 -14.67
CA ARG A 270 7.36 -16.41 -15.39
C ARG A 270 8.28 -17.27 -14.53
N LEU A 271 9.10 -16.64 -13.68
CA LEU A 271 9.96 -17.34 -12.72
C LEU A 271 9.15 -17.99 -11.60
N GLN A 272 8.14 -17.29 -11.07
CA GLN A 272 7.28 -17.77 -10.00
C GLN A 272 6.34 -18.86 -10.45
N ASP A 273 5.84 -18.85 -11.68
CA ASP A 273 5.10 -19.97 -12.28
C ASP A 273 6.00 -21.18 -12.43
N ALA A 274 7.25 -21.00 -12.89
CA ALA A 274 8.22 -22.08 -12.99
C ALA A 274 8.54 -22.72 -11.63
N ILE A 275 8.56 -21.94 -10.55
CA ILE A 275 8.80 -22.41 -9.17
C ILE A 275 7.51 -22.94 -8.52
N GLY A 276 6.38 -22.26 -8.70
CA GLY A 276 5.06 -22.53 -8.13
C GLY A 276 4.44 -23.81 -8.68
N ARG A 277 4.72 -24.13 -9.96
CA ARG A 277 4.45 -25.45 -10.56
C ARG A 277 5.06 -26.61 -9.77
N ALA A 278 6.11 -26.37 -8.98
CA ALA A 278 6.72 -27.36 -8.09
C ALA A 278 6.18 -27.33 -6.64
N ALA A 279 5.51 -26.26 -6.20
CA ALA A 279 5.24 -25.99 -4.78
C ALA A 279 3.78 -26.13 -4.32
N VAL A 280 2.77 -25.88 -5.17
CA VAL A 280 1.34 -25.83 -4.74
C VAL A 280 0.52 -26.97 -5.34
N ARG A 281 1.10 -28.16 -5.46
CA ARG A 281 0.30 -29.37 -5.70
C ARG A 281 -0.25 -29.84 -4.37
N LEU A 282 -1.57 -29.80 -4.16
CA LEU A 282 -2.22 -30.62 -3.12
C LEU A 282 -1.76 -32.06 -3.34
N SER A 283 -0.79 -32.49 -2.55
CA SER A 283 -0.25 -33.83 -2.63
C SER A 283 -1.01 -34.68 -1.64
N LEU A 284 -1.73 -35.68 -2.15
CA LEU A 284 -2.36 -36.67 -1.31
C LEU A 284 -1.25 -37.46 -0.59
N VAL A 285 -1.04 -37.16 0.69
CA VAL A 285 -0.03 -37.83 1.51
C VAL A 285 -0.47 -39.28 1.80
N GLU A 286 -1.75 -39.46 2.15
CA GLU A 286 -2.34 -40.75 2.46
C GLU A 286 -3.78 -40.80 1.94
N GLY A 287 -4.14 -41.90 1.26
CA GLY A 287 -5.50 -42.12 0.77
C GLY A 287 -6.47 -42.53 1.89
N PRO A 288 -7.79 -42.36 1.69
CA PRO A 288 -8.83 -42.80 2.61
C PRO A 288 -8.70 -44.28 3.00
N SER A 289 -8.43 -44.54 4.28
CA SER A 289 -8.32 -45.89 4.83
C SER A 289 -9.65 -46.39 5.40
N LEU A 290 -9.85 -47.72 5.38
CA LEU A 290 -11.04 -48.34 5.97
C LEU A 290 -10.86 -48.46 7.50
N PRO A 291 -11.79 -47.91 8.31
CA PRO A 291 -11.68 -48.01 9.76
C PRO A 291 -11.92 -49.45 10.23
N THR A 292 -10.95 -50.03 10.93
CA THR A 292 -11.08 -51.37 11.54
C THR A 292 -11.96 -51.36 12.80
N VAL A 293 -12.17 -50.19 13.40
CA VAL A 293 -13.00 -49.97 14.60
C VAL A 293 -14.01 -48.86 14.31
N PRO A 294 -15.29 -48.99 14.72
CA PRO A 294 -16.28 -47.95 14.51
C PRO A 294 -15.88 -46.65 15.24
N ALA A 295 -15.91 -45.53 14.53
CA ALA A 295 -15.56 -44.20 15.06
C ALA A 295 -16.51 -43.73 16.18
N TRP A 296 -17.78 -44.12 16.12
CA TRP A 296 -18.79 -43.79 17.12
C TRP A 296 -19.90 -44.85 17.12
N PRO A 297 -20.48 -45.24 18.28
CA PRO A 297 -20.19 -44.77 19.63
C PRO A 297 -19.17 -45.64 20.40
N PRO A 298 -18.39 -45.07 21.34
CA PRO A 298 -17.43 -45.84 22.13
C PRO A 298 -18.14 -46.77 23.11
N LYS A 299 -18.06 -48.08 22.89
CA LYS A 299 -18.75 -49.07 23.73
C LYS A 299 -18.36 -48.95 25.21
N ARG A 300 -17.09 -48.64 25.49
CA ARG A 300 -16.57 -48.50 26.87
C ARG A 300 -17.20 -47.34 27.63
N THR A 301 -17.37 -46.17 27.00
CA THR A 301 -17.98 -45.01 27.68
C THR A 301 -19.47 -45.21 27.88
N ILE A 302 -20.18 -45.81 26.91
CA ILE A 302 -21.60 -46.16 27.08
C ILE A 302 -21.77 -47.13 28.24
N VAL A 303 -20.96 -48.20 28.30
CA VAL A 303 -21.03 -49.18 29.39
C VAL A 303 -20.68 -48.52 30.74
N GLY A 304 -19.68 -47.64 30.77
CA GLY A 304 -19.33 -46.87 31.96
C GLY A 304 -20.49 -46.00 32.48
N TRP A 305 -21.12 -45.22 31.60
CA TRP A 305 -22.29 -44.43 31.95
C TRP A 305 -23.49 -45.29 32.34
N GLY A 306 -23.73 -46.40 31.65
CA GLY A 306 -24.79 -47.35 31.97
C GLY A 306 -24.61 -47.99 33.35
N ALA A 307 -23.38 -48.38 33.70
CA ALA A 307 -23.05 -48.93 35.01
C ALA A 307 -23.21 -47.87 36.12
N ALA A 308 -22.72 -46.64 35.90
CA ALA A 308 -22.85 -45.55 36.86
C ALA A 308 -24.31 -45.18 37.11
N LEU A 309 -25.12 -45.05 36.05
CA LEU A 309 -26.56 -44.80 36.14
C LEU A 309 -27.29 -45.95 36.83
N GLY A 310 -26.96 -47.20 36.50
CA GLY A 310 -27.55 -48.38 37.12
C GLY A 310 -27.28 -48.46 38.62
N LEU A 311 -26.04 -48.14 39.04
CA LEU A 311 -25.66 -48.13 40.45
C LEU A 311 -26.37 -47.00 41.22
N LEU A 312 -26.45 -45.80 40.63
CA LEU A 312 -27.22 -44.69 41.19
C LEU A 312 -28.70 -45.05 41.38
N LEU A 313 -29.33 -45.65 40.36
CA LEU A 313 -30.73 -46.08 40.42
C LEU A 313 -30.94 -47.18 41.45
N GLY A 314 -30.03 -48.16 41.53
CA GLY A 314 -30.07 -49.23 42.52
C GLY A 314 -29.94 -48.70 43.95
N LEU A 315 -29.01 -47.77 44.19
CA LEU A 315 -28.84 -47.13 45.50
C LEU A 315 -30.08 -46.30 45.87
N GLY A 316 -30.64 -45.56 44.91
CA GLY A 316 -31.88 -44.80 45.10
C GLY A 316 -33.06 -45.68 45.48
N LEU A 317 -33.23 -46.83 44.82
CA LEU A 317 -34.27 -47.81 45.15
C LEU A 317 -34.04 -48.46 46.53
N ALA A 318 -32.79 -48.77 46.89
CA ALA A 318 -32.46 -49.31 48.20
C ALA A 318 -32.84 -48.34 49.33
N LEU A 319 -32.46 -47.07 49.21
CA LEU A 319 -32.82 -46.02 50.19
C LEU A 319 -34.34 -45.81 50.26
N MET A 320 -35.04 -45.91 49.13
CA MET A 320 -36.50 -45.76 49.09
C MET A 320 -37.23 -46.98 49.70
N ALA A 321 -36.66 -48.18 49.56
CA ALA A 321 -37.14 -49.39 50.23
C ALA A 321 -36.91 -49.32 51.75
N GLU A 322 -35.74 -48.85 52.18
CA GLU A 322 -35.41 -48.67 53.60
C GLU A 322 -36.33 -47.64 54.26
N ARG A 323 -36.66 -46.54 53.57
CA ARG A 323 -37.62 -45.55 54.08
C ARG A 323 -39.03 -46.07 54.30
N ARG A 324 -39.38 -47.24 53.75
CA ARG A 324 -40.67 -47.91 53.98
C ARG A 324 -40.62 -48.99 55.04
N ALA A 325 -39.44 -49.32 55.56
CA ALA A 325 -39.27 -50.34 56.60
C ALA A 325 -39.27 -49.67 58.00
N ASP A 326 -40.41 -49.71 58.68
CA ASP A 326 -40.53 -49.30 60.09
C ASP A 326 -39.99 -50.40 61.02
N TRP A 327 -38.68 -50.44 61.25
CA TRP A 327 -38.06 -51.37 62.21
C TRP A 327 -37.56 -50.61 63.47
N ILE A 328 -38.19 -50.87 64.62
CA ILE A 328 -37.84 -50.28 65.93
C ILE A 328 -36.73 -51.13 66.57
N LEU A 329 -35.49 -50.63 66.64
CA LEU A 329 -34.34 -51.39 67.17
C LEU A 329 -33.46 -50.65 68.18
N THR A 330 -33.81 -49.43 68.59
CA THR A 330 -32.97 -48.67 69.55
C THR A 330 -33.73 -48.37 70.83
N ALA A 331 -33.08 -48.56 71.98
CA ALA A 331 -33.66 -48.39 73.33
C ALA A 331 -34.20 -46.97 73.63
N ARG A 332 -34.02 -45.98 72.75
CA ARG A 332 -34.66 -44.66 72.82
C ARG A 332 -36.11 -44.67 72.32
N ASP A 333 -36.50 -45.60 71.45
CA ASP A 333 -37.86 -45.70 70.92
C ASP A 333 -38.86 -46.31 71.93
N LEU A 334 -38.37 -47.00 72.98
CA LEU A 334 -39.21 -47.50 74.07
C LEU A 334 -39.51 -46.44 75.15
N ALA A 335 -38.85 -45.27 75.13
CA ALA A 335 -39.04 -44.23 76.14
C ALA A 335 -40.21 -43.28 75.84
N GLU A 336 -40.80 -43.33 74.64
CA GLU A 336 -41.94 -42.49 74.23
C GLU A 336 -43.30 -43.19 74.37
N ILE A 337 -43.35 -44.43 74.90
CA ILE A 337 -44.59 -45.17 75.15
C ILE A 337 -44.90 -45.16 76.65
N PRO A 338 -45.88 -44.37 77.12
CA PRO A 338 -46.22 -44.27 78.54
C PRO A 338 -47.07 -45.47 78.96
N ASP A 339 -46.41 -46.61 79.27
CA ASP A 339 -46.89 -47.67 80.20
C ASP A 339 -46.02 -48.94 80.18
N VAL A 340 -44.80 -48.91 79.63
CA VAL A 340 -43.94 -50.10 79.58
C VAL A 340 -42.76 -49.95 80.53
N LEU A 341 -42.75 -50.76 81.59
CA LEU A 341 -41.67 -50.85 82.57
C LEU A 341 -40.46 -51.55 81.92
N PHE A 342 -39.38 -50.80 81.73
CA PHE A 342 -38.11 -51.32 81.22
C PHE A 342 -37.48 -52.29 82.22
N LEU A 343 -37.60 -53.59 81.97
CA LEU A 343 -37.18 -54.67 82.87
C LEU A 343 -35.70 -55.09 82.72
N GLY A 344 -34.88 -54.26 82.05
CA GLY A 344 -33.44 -54.46 81.93
C GLY A 344 -33.00 -55.07 80.59
N SER A 345 -31.70 -54.92 80.29
CA SER A 345 -31.08 -55.44 79.07
C SER A 345 -30.25 -56.67 79.37
N ILE A 346 -30.47 -57.76 78.63
CA ILE A 346 -29.71 -59.00 78.75
C ILE A 346 -28.69 -59.02 77.62
N LYS A 347 -27.40 -59.05 77.98
CA LYS A 347 -26.32 -59.36 77.03
C LYS A 347 -26.19 -60.87 76.92
N LEU A 348 -26.75 -61.48 75.87
CA LEU A 348 -26.43 -62.88 75.57
C LEU A 348 -25.03 -62.96 74.94
N GLY A 349 -24.09 -63.51 75.71
CA GLY A 349 -22.74 -63.83 75.29
C GLY A 349 -22.70 -65.07 74.41
N THR A 350 -21.93 -64.97 73.33
CA THR A 350 -21.75 -65.94 72.25
C THR A 350 -20.86 -67.11 72.66
N GLN A 351 -21.30 -68.35 72.42
CA GLN A 351 -20.41 -69.50 72.16
C GLN A 351 -21.11 -70.51 71.24
N ILE A 352 -20.57 -70.72 70.04
CA ILE A 352 -20.70 -71.97 69.28
C ILE A 352 -19.36 -72.21 68.59
N ASN A 353 -18.64 -73.23 69.04
CA ASN A 353 -17.46 -73.80 68.40
C ASN A 353 -17.82 -75.14 67.75
N ASP A 354 -17.08 -75.43 66.68
CA ASP A 354 -16.70 -76.74 66.13
C ASP A 354 -17.71 -77.56 65.31
N PHE A 355 -17.54 -77.48 63.99
CA PHE A 355 -17.55 -78.64 63.12
C PHE A 355 -16.28 -78.61 62.25
N GLU A 356 -15.26 -79.39 62.65
CA GLU A 356 -14.19 -79.85 61.76
C GLU A 356 -14.75 -80.99 60.88
N ASP A 357 -14.45 -80.98 59.57
CA ASP A 357 -13.84 -82.16 58.94
C ASP A 357 -12.99 -81.77 57.71
N LYS A 358 -11.90 -82.51 57.57
CA LYS A 358 -10.68 -82.26 56.81
C LYS A 358 -10.78 -82.75 55.37
N ALA A 359 -10.02 -82.13 54.47
CA ALA A 359 -9.02 -82.84 53.64
C ALA A 359 -8.26 -81.89 52.69
N HIS A 360 -6.94 -81.82 52.93
CA HIS A 360 -5.80 -81.67 51.99
C HIS A 360 -5.76 -80.46 51.04
N GLY A 361 -4.69 -79.69 50.93
CA GLY A 361 -3.33 -79.80 51.45
C GLY A 361 -2.50 -78.68 50.78
N ALA A 362 -1.86 -77.86 51.62
CA ALA A 362 -0.84 -76.87 51.23
C ALA A 362 0.48 -77.61 50.84
N PRO A 363 1.63 -76.98 50.48
CA PRO A 363 2.22 -75.78 51.12
C PRO A 363 2.96 -74.82 50.13
N ALA A 364 3.02 -73.51 50.35
CA ALA A 364 3.82 -72.70 51.28
C ALA A 364 4.95 -71.91 50.59
N ALA A 365 5.22 -70.76 51.19
CA ALA A 365 6.04 -69.66 50.73
C ALA A 365 7.56 -69.80 50.94
N ALA A 366 8.29 -69.08 50.07
CA ALA A 366 9.38 -68.14 50.37
C ALA A 366 10.86 -68.56 50.56
N ARG A 367 11.70 -67.63 50.04
CA ARG A 367 13.12 -67.27 50.29
C ARG A 367 14.21 -67.91 49.40
N PRO A 368 15.43 -67.32 49.27
CA PRO A 368 15.89 -65.91 49.37
C PRO A 368 16.87 -65.48 48.24
N GLU A 369 17.44 -64.27 48.40
CA GLU A 369 18.58 -63.58 47.75
C GLU A 369 19.79 -64.34 47.12
N ARG A 370 20.48 -63.62 46.20
CA ARG A 370 21.92 -63.64 45.79
C ARG A 370 22.40 -64.85 44.96
N GLU A 371 23.36 -64.79 44.02
CA GLU A 371 24.37 -63.82 43.55
C GLU A 371 25.00 -64.37 42.25
N THR A 372 25.58 -63.49 41.40
CA THR A 372 26.61 -63.73 40.33
C THR A 372 26.19 -64.57 39.10
N ALA A 373 26.56 -64.24 37.86
CA ALA A 373 27.53 -63.33 37.28
C ALA A 373 26.99 -62.74 35.96
#